data_AF-A0A6J0W8U2-F1
#
_entry.id   AF-A0A6J0W8U2-F1
#
_cell.length_a   1.000
_cell.length_b   1.000
_cell.length_c   1.000
_cell.angle_alpha   90.00
_cell.angle_beta   90.00
_cell.angle_gamma   90.00
#
_symmetry.space_group_name_H-M   'P 1'
#
loop_
_entity.id
_entity.type
_entity.pdbx_description
1 polymer ?
#
loop_
_entity_poly.entity_id
_entity_poly.type
_entity_poly.pdbx_seq_one_letter_code
_entity_poly.pdbx_strand_id
1 'polypeptide(L)'
;MVHAFLIHTLRATSAEEGLCRVLYSCFFGAENSPSDPQPRSAERDRLLRKEQMLAVARQVESMYQLQQQACGRHSVDLQPQSSDDPVALHEAPCGAFRLAPGDPFQEPRTVVWLGVLSIGFALVLDTHENLLLVESTLRLLARLLLEHLRLLVPGANLLLRADCIEGILTRFLPHGQLLFLNDQFVQSLEKEFSAAWSH
;
A
#
# COMPACT_ATOMS: atom_id res chain seq x y z
N MET A 1 -14.86 1.49 5.61
CA MET A 1 -14.20 2.18 4.49
C MET A 1 -12.69 1.93 4.56
N VAL A 2 -11.95 2.22 3.49
CA VAL A 2 -10.48 2.37 3.57
C VAL A 2 -10.20 3.72 4.23
N HIS A 3 -9.46 3.70 5.32
CA HIS A 3 -9.01 4.89 6.04
C HIS A 3 -7.73 5.47 5.42
N ALA A 4 -6.78 4.61 5.08
CA ALA A 4 -5.51 5.03 4.49
C ALA A 4 -4.92 3.95 3.58
N PHE A 5 -4.07 4.38 2.65
CA PHE A 5 -3.24 3.52 1.82
C PHE A 5 -1.78 3.95 1.95
N LEU A 6 -0.86 2.99 1.99
CA LEU A 6 0.57 3.26 1.99
C LEU A 6 1.38 2.28 1.13
N ILE A 7 2.50 2.80 0.64
CA ILE A 7 3.57 2.05 -0.02
C ILE A 7 4.83 2.27 0.82
N HIS A 8 5.53 1.20 1.16
CA HIS A 8 6.75 1.26 1.96
C HIS A 8 7.79 0.24 1.50
N THR A 9 9.02 0.38 1.98
CA THR A 9 10.07 -0.62 1.76
C THR A 9 9.88 -1.83 2.68
N LEU A 10 10.17 -3.02 2.17
CA LEU A 10 10.33 -4.25 2.94
C LEU A 10 11.80 -4.65 2.92
N ARG A 11 12.36 -4.92 4.10
CA ARG A 11 13.73 -5.45 4.18
C ARG A 11 13.81 -6.89 3.68
N ALA A 12 14.76 -7.12 2.78
CA ALA A 12 15.26 -8.47 2.52
C ALA A 12 16.11 -8.93 3.72
N THR A 13 16.15 -10.23 4.01
CA THR A 13 16.84 -10.78 5.19
C THR A 13 18.37 -10.69 5.12
N SER A 14 18.94 -10.10 4.06
CA SER A 14 20.37 -9.90 3.88
C SER A 14 20.82 -8.47 4.20
N ALA A 15 21.45 -8.31 5.37
CA ALA A 15 22.53 -7.39 5.74
C ALA A 15 22.45 -5.87 5.49
N GLU A 16 21.52 -5.33 4.70
CA GLU A 16 21.34 -3.87 4.64
C GLU A 16 20.40 -3.42 5.77
N GLU A 17 20.97 -2.71 6.73
CA GLU A 17 20.28 -2.03 7.83
C GLU A 17 19.48 -0.82 7.34
N GLY A 18 18.67 -1.01 6.30
CA GLY A 18 17.70 -0.01 5.86
C GLY A 18 16.60 0.13 6.93
N LEU A 19 16.30 1.36 7.31
CA LEU A 19 15.10 1.65 8.11
C LEU A 19 13.86 1.43 7.25
N CYS A 20 12.78 0.90 7.84
CA CYS A 20 11.46 0.86 7.20
C CYS A 20 11.08 2.28 6.75
N ARG A 21 10.96 2.49 5.44
CA ARG A 21 10.69 3.80 4.85
C ARG A 21 9.33 3.79 4.17
N VAL A 22 8.46 4.70 4.60
CA VAL A 22 7.22 5.03 3.87
C VAL A 22 7.60 5.81 2.62
N LEU A 23 7.20 5.30 1.46
CA LEU A 23 7.47 5.85 0.14
C LEU A 23 6.32 6.74 -0.33
N TYR A 24 5.09 6.32 -0.03
CA TYR A 24 3.86 7.04 -0.31
C TYR A 24 2.82 6.72 0.77
N SER A 25 1.99 7.69 1.12
CA SER A 25 0.83 7.48 2.00
C SER A 25 -0.26 8.49 1.71
N CYS A 26 -1.52 8.06 1.72
CA CYS A 26 -2.68 8.93 1.62
C CYS A 26 -3.80 8.49 2.57
N PHE A 27 -4.62 9.45 2.98
CA PHE A 27 -5.77 9.25 3.87
C PHE A 27 -7.07 9.60 3.13
N PHE A 28 -8.13 8.81 3.36
CA PHE A 28 -9.39 8.90 2.62
C PHE A 28 -10.58 9.44 3.45
N GLY A 29 -10.34 10.05 4.62
CA GLY A 29 -11.39 10.55 5.51
C GLY A 29 -11.61 12.08 5.49
N ALA A 30 -12.77 12.51 6.01
CA ALA A 30 -13.14 13.92 6.24
C ALA A 30 -12.27 14.65 7.30
N GLU A 31 -11.36 13.93 7.96
CA GLU A 31 -10.25 14.46 8.78
C GLU A 31 -9.28 15.33 7.97
N ASN A 32 -9.43 15.38 6.64
CA ASN A 32 -8.79 16.37 5.78
C ASN A 32 -9.44 17.77 5.88
N SER A 33 -10.53 17.93 6.65
CA SER A 33 -10.97 19.27 7.05
C SER A 33 -9.97 19.81 8.09
N PRO A 34 -9.35 20.97 7.86
CA PRO A 34 -8.62 21.66 8.91
C PRO A 34 -9.67 22.11 9.92
N SER A 35 -9.97 21.27 10.90
CA SER A 35 -10.89 21.60 12.00
C SER A 35 -10.35 22.78 12.82
N ASP A 36 -9.07 23.12 12.65
CA ASP A 36 -8.46 24.32 13.20
C ASP A 36 -7.51 24.96 12.17
N PRO A 37 -7.78 26.20 11.68
CA PRO A 37 -6.96 26.89 10.67
C PRO A 37 -5.59 27.36 11.19
N GLN A 38 -5.16 26.94 12.39
CA GLN A 38 -3.90 27.35 12.98
C GLN A 38 -2.71 26.57 12.38
N PRO A 39 -1.62 27.22 11.91
CA PRO A 39 -0.50 26.53 11.26
C PRO A 39 0.17 25.46 12.15
N ARG A 40 0.13 25.65 13.47
CA ARG A 40 0.73 24.74 14.46
C ARG A 40 -0.10 23.47 14.71
N SER A 41 -1.42 23.51 14.54
CA SER A 41 -2.26 22.30 14.63
C SER A 41 -2.06 21.46 13.38
N ALA A 42 -2.10 22.07 12.19
CA ALA A 42 -1.88 21.38 10.91
C ALA A 42 -0.52 20.67 10.82
N GLU A 43 0.56 21.29 11.33
CA GLU A 43 1.89 20.67 11.38
C GLU A 43 1.91 19.45 12.33
N ARG A 44 1.30 19.57 13.51
CA ARG A 44 1.20 18.46 14.48
C ARG A 44 0.38 17.32 13.91
N ASP A 45 -0.75 17.61 13.26
CA ASP A 45 -1.60 16.59 12.64
C ASP A 45 -0.86 15.87 11.51
N ARG A 46 -0.08 16.60 10.72
CA ARG A 46 0.78 16.03 9.69
C ARG A 46 1.86 15.11 10.28
N LEU A 47 2.51 15.52 11.36
CA LEU A 47 3.50 14.70 12.06
C LEU A 47 2.88 13.43 12.62
N LEU A 48 1.74 13.56 13.30
CA LEU A 48 0.99 12.43 13.85
C LEU A 48 0.61 11.43 12.75
N ARG A 49 0.07 11.89 11.62
CA ARG A 49 -0.26 11.02 10.48
C ARG A 49 0.96 10.29 9.93
N LYS A 50 2.10 10.97 9.85
CA LYS A 50 3.36 10.36 9.40
C LYS A 50 3.83 9.27 10.37
N GLU A 51 3.73 9.52 11.67
CA GLU A 51 4.04 8.54 12.72
C GLU A 51 3.09 7.33 12.67
N GLN A 52 1.80 7.56 12.49
CA GLN A 52 0.79 6.51 12.30
C GLN A 52 1.13 5.62 11.11
N MET A 53 1.43 6.20 9.95
CA MET A 53 1.80 5.42 8.77
C MET A 53 3.10 4.65 8.95
N LEU A 54 4.08 5.24 9.63
CA LEU A 54 5.35 4.57 9.92
C LEU A 54 5.16 3.40 10.90
N ALA A 55 4.31 3.54 11.91
CA ALA A 55 3.97 2.46 12.83
C ALA A 55 3.30 1.28 12.09
N VAL A 56 2.33 1.57 11.22
CA VAL A 56 1.70 0.56 10.36
C VAL A 56 2.75 -0.14 9.48
N ALA A 57 3.61 0.61 8.81
CA ALA A 57 4.65 0.06 7.93
C ALA A 57 5.62 -0.88 8.66
N ARG A 58 6.04 -0.51 9.88
CA ARG A 58 6.91 -1.36 10.73
C ARG A 58 6.22 -2.66 11.15
N GLN A 59 4.92 -2.59 11.44
CA GLN A 59 4.18 -3.79 11.82
C GLN A 59 3.95 -4.71 10.63
N VAL A 60 3.63 -4.17 9.46
CA VAL A 60 3.60 -4.93 8.20
C VAL A 60 4.95 -5.59 7.93
N GLU A 61 6.06 -4.87 8.07
CA GLU A 61 7.40 -5.42 7.91
C GLU A 61 7.67 -6.58 8.88
N SER A 62 7.28 -6.43 10.16
CA SER A 62 7.44 -7.48 11.17
C SER A 62 6.64 -8.73 10.82
N MET A 63 5.40 -8.56 10.35
CA MET A 63 4.53 -9.66 9.92
C MET A 63 5.09 -10.35 8.67
N TYR A 64 5.58 -9.57 7.71
CA TYR A 64 6.24 -10.08 6.51
C TYR A 64 7.46 -10.94 6.88
N GLN A 65 8.36 -10.43 7.73
CA GLN A 65 9.53 -11.18 8.17
C GLN A 65 9.16 -12.47 8.90
N LEU A 66 8.17 -12.42 9.80
CA LEU A 66 7.67 -13.59 10.52
C LEU A 66 7.13 -14.65 9.54
N GLN A 67 6.36 -14.23 8.54
CA GLN A 67 5.85 -15.14 7.51
C GLN A 67 6.97 -15.76 6.67
N GLN A 68 7.96 -14.97 6.25
CA GLN A 68 9.10 -15.47 5.48
C GLN A 68 9.90 -16.51 6.27
N GLN A 69 10.12 -16.26 7.57
CA GLN A 69 10.77 -17.20 8.48
C GLN A 69 9.95 -18.49 8.67
N ALA A 70 8.64 -18.36 8.88
CA ALA A 70 7.74 -19.50 9.06
C ALA A 70 7.64 -20.38 7.80
N CYS A 71 7.68 -19.77 6.61
CA CYS A 71 7.68 -20.49 5.33
C CYS A 71 9.04 -21.05 4.93
N GLY A 72 10.11 -20.83 5.71
CA GLY A 72 11.46 -21.28 5.40
C GLY A 72 12.09 -20.62 4.17
N ARG A 73 11.51 -19.53 3.66
CA ARG A 73 12.01 -18.81 2.48
C ARG A 73 13.18 -17.92 2.90
N HIS A 74 14.40 -18.37 2.65
CA HIS A 74 15.61 -17.57 2.81
C HIS A 74 15.82 -16.68 1.57
N SER A 75 16.35 -15.45 1.75
CA SER A 75 16.56 -14.44 0.69
C SER A 75 17.41 -14.92 -0.51
N VAL A 76 18.04 -16.09 -0.40
CA VAL A 76 18.90 -16.69 -1.44
C VAL A 76 18.06 -17.28 -2.59
N ASP A 77 16.79 -17.62 -2.36
CA ASP A 77 15.89 -18.19 -3.39
C ASP A 77 15.16 -17.13 -4.23
N LEU A 78 15.29 -15.84 -3.90
CA LEU A 78 14.88 -14.75 -4.77
C LEU A 78 15.98 -14.49 -5.81
N GLN A 79 16.34 -15.52 -6.60
CA GLN A 79 16.93 -15.23 -7.91
C GLN A 79 15.94 -14.33 -8.65
N PRO A 80 16.40 -13.27 -9.34
CA PRO A 80 15.54 -12.53 -10.24
C PRO A 80 15.06 -13.55 -11.28
N GLN A 81 13.82 -14.03 -11.14
CA GLN A 81 13.21 -14.85 -12.17
C GLN A 81 13.19 -13.97 -13.41
N SER A 82 14.14 -14.24 -14.31
CA SER A 82 14.16 -13.73 -15.67
C SER A 82 13.04 -14.44 -16.43
N SER A 83 11.80 -14.15 -16.08
CA SER A 83 10.63 -14.58 -16.81
C SER A 83 9.69 -13.39 -16.86
N ASP A 84 9.42 -12.94 -18.08
CA ASP A 84 8.38 -11.98 -18.48
C ASP A 84 6.95 -12.45 -18.10
N ASP A 85 6.81 -13.30 -17.08
CA ASP A 85 5.56 -13.93 -16.69
C ASP A 85 4.83 -13.09 -15.61
N PRO A 86 3.54 -12.77 -15.81
CA PRO A 86 2.72 -11.99 -14.88
C PRO A 86 2.36 -12.74 -13.57
N VAL A 87 3.12 -13.76 -13.17
CA VAL A 87 2.81 -14.69 -12.07
C VAL A 87 3.27 -14.18 -10.68
N ALA A 88 4.09 -13.14 -10.61
CA ALA A 88 4.73 -12.70 -9.35
C ALA A 88 3.76 -12.16 -8.28
N LEU A 89 2.54 -11.73 -8.64
CA LEU A 89 1.63 -11.08 -7.68
C LEU A 89 0.65 -12.03 -6.98
N HIS A 90 0.30 -13.16 -7.61
CA HIS A 90 -0.67 -14.10 -7.04
C HIS A 90 -0.07 -14.86 -5.85
N GLU A 91 1.23 -15.15 -5.91
CA GLU A 91 1.97 -15.88 -4.88
C GLU A 91 2.69 -14.97 -3.88
N ALA A 92 2.51 -13.66 -4.02
CA ALA A 92 3.13 -12.66 -3.16
C ALA A 92 2.62 -12.81 -1.70
N PRO A 93 3.52 -12.77 -0.69
CA PRO A 93 3.13 -12.81 0.71
C PRO A 93 2.09 -11.73 1.04
N CYS A 94 0.97 -12.15 1.61
CA CYS A 94 -0.09 -11.26 2.04
C CYS A 94 -0.61 -11.67 3.42
N GLY A 95 -1.24 -10.72 4.11
CA GLY A 95 -1.84 -10.99 5.40
C GLY A 95 -2.71 -9.85 5.89
N ALA A 96 -3.34 -10.09 7.03
CA ALA A 96 -4.13 -9.10 7.72
C ALA A 96 -3.89 -9.15 9.23
N PHE A 97 -3.94 -8.00 9.88
CA PHE A 97 -3.90 -7.90 11.35
C PHE A 97 -4.78 -6.76 11.83
N ARG A 98 -5.14 -6.80 13.12
CA ARG A 98 -5.93 -5.72 13.76
C ARG A 98 -5.03 -4.83 14.61
N LEU A 99 -5.30 -3.55 14.54
CA LEU A 99 -4.71 -2.52 15.39
C LEU A 99 -5.65 -2.24 16.55
N ALA A 100 -5.09 -2.20 17.75
CA ALA A 100 -5.83 -1.85 18.95
C ALA A 100 -6.15 -0.35 18.95
N PRO A 101 -7.28 0.06 19.56
CA PRO A 101 -7.52 1.47 19.79
C PRO A 101 -6.40 2.08 20.64
N GLY A 102 -5.95 3.27 20.27
CA GLY A 102 -4.86 4.00 20.90
C GLY A 102 -3.47 3.73 20.31
N ASP A 103 -3.31 2.74 19.40
CA ASP A 103 -2.01 2.43 18.78
C ASP A 103 -2.15 1.91 17.33
N PRO A 104 -1.85 2.71 16.30
CA PRO A 104 -1.55 4.16 16.32
C PRO A 104 -2.80 5.03 16.10
N PHE A 105 -3.98 4.41 15.90
CA PHE A 105 -5.26 5.09 15.69
C PHE A 105 -6.12 5.04 16.94
N GLN A 106 -6.92 6.07 17.18
CA GLN A 106 -7.85 6.10 18.32
C GLN A 106 -8.91 5.00 18.21
N GLU A 107 -9.42 4.78 17.01
CA GLU A 107 -10.38 3.73 16.70
C GLU A 107 -9.67 2.42 16.32
N PRO A 108 -10.28 1.25 16.59
CA PRO A 108 -9.76 0.00 16.09
C PRO A 108 -9.75 0.01 14.56
N ARG A 109 -8.64 -0.46 13.97
CA ARG A 109 -8.48 -0.56 12.51
C ARG A 109 -8.02 -1.96 12.12
N THR A 110 -8.33 -2.37 10.90
CA THR A 110 -7.79 -3.59 10.30
C THR A 110 -6.79 -3.19 9.23
N VAL A 111 -5.62 -3.81 9.20
CA VAL A 111 -4.63 -3.62 8.15
C VAL A 111 -4.59 -4.87 7.29
N VAL A 112 -4.74 -4.70 5.98
CA VAL A 112 -4.48 -5.74 4.98
C VAL A 112 -3.23 -5.32 4.20
N TRP A 113 -2.30 -6.24 4.02
CA TRP A 113 -1.00 -5.95 3.42
C TRP A 113 -0.58 -7.01 2.40
N LEU A 114 0.28 -6.58 1.48
CA LEU A 114 0.85 -7.39 0.40
C LEU A 114 2.32 -6.99 0.23
N GLY A 115 3.23 -7.97 0.25
CA GLY A 115 4.65 -7.79 0.01
C GLY A 115 5.06 -8.33 -1.35
N VAL A 116 5.59 -7.47 -2.22
CA VAL A 116 6.06 -7.85 -3.56
C VAL A 116 7.50 -7.39 -3.71
N LEU A 117 8.42 -8.33 -3.93
CA LEU A 117 9.86 -8.06 -3.97
C LEU A 117 10.33 -7.35 -2.68
N SER A 118 10.81 -6.11 -2.77
CA SER A 118 11.22 -5.29 -1.61
C SER A 118 10.24 -4.15 -1.31
N ILE A 119 9.00 -4.23 -1.79
CA ILE A 119 7.96 -3.21 -1.62
C ILE A 119 6.76 -3.81 -0.90
N GLY A 120 6.29 -3.12 0.13
CA GLY A 120 5.06 -3.41 0.85
C GLY A 120 3.96 -2.44 0.46
N PHE A 121 2.78 -2.99 0.19
CA PHE A 121 1.53 -2.25 0.00
C PHE A 121 0.61 -2.57 1.17
N ALA A 122 -0.07 -1.57 1.71
CA ALA A 122 -1.02 -1.79 2.79
C ALA A 122 -2.23 -0.86 2.73
N LEU A 123 -3.39 -1.40 3.12
CA LEU A 123 -4.65 -0.70 3.32
C LEU A 123 -5.01 -0.75 4.79
N VAL A 124 -5.25 0.43 5.38
CA VAL A 124 -5.84 0.57 6.71
C VAL A 124 -7.34 0.74 6.52
N LEU A 125 -8.11 -0.08 7.21
CA LEU A 125 -9.56 -0.23 7.06
C LEU A 125 -10.27 0.00 8.38
N ASP A 126 -11.56 0.28 8.28
CA ASP A 126 -12.49 0.13 9.39
C ASP A 126 -12.75 -1.36 9.70
N THR A 127 -13.25 -1.66 10.90
CA THR A 127 -13.37 -3.02 11.44
C THR A 127 -14.31 -3.96 10.68
N HIS A 128 -15.21 -3.45 9.83
CA HIS A 128 -16.31 -4.22 9.25
C HIS A 128 -16.21 -4.42 7.73
N GLU A 129 -15.03 -4.24 7.17
CA GLU A 129 -14.81 -4.41 5.73
C GLU A 129 -14.66 -5.88 5.32
N ASN A 130 -15.07 -6.18 4.08
CA ASN A 130 -14.89 -7.50 3.48
C ASN A 130 -13.41 -7.71 3.11
N LEU A 131 -12.69 -8.52 3.91
CA LEU A 131 -11.25 -8.73 3.73
C LEU A 131 -10.88 -9.35 2.36
N LEU A 132 -11.74 -10.22 1.81
CA LEU A 132 -11.52 -10.80 0.47
C LEU A 132 -11.56 -9.72 -0.61
N LEU A 133 -12.52 -8.81 -0.52
CA LEU A 133 -12.64 -7.67 -1.44
C LEU A 133 -11.46 -6.71 -1.28
N VAL A 134 -11.04 -6.45 -0.04
CA VAL A 134 -9.87 -5.59 0.21
C VAL A 134 -8.62 -6.19 -0.39
N GLU A 135 -8.38 -7.47 -0.16
CA GLU A 135 -7.19 -8.17 -0.63
C GLU A 135 -7.14 -8.21 -2.16
N SER A 136 -8.27 -8.51 -2.83
CA SER A 136 -8.34 -8.46 -4.29
C SER A 136 -8.11 -7.05 -4.83
N THR A 137 -8.65 -6.03 -4.17
CA THR A 137 -8.40 -4.62 -4.51
C THR A 137 -6.95 -4.23 -4.30
N LEU A 138 -6.31 -4.65 -3.20
CA LEU A 138 -4.90 -4.38 -2.92
C LEU A 138 -3.98 -5.03 -3.95
N ARG A 139 -4.27 -6.27 -4.37
CA ARG A 139 -3.55 -6.93 -5.47
C ARG A 139 -3.73 -6.18 -6.78
N LEU A 140 -4.95 -5.78 -7.12
CA LEU A 140 -5.19 -4.98 -8.32
C LEU A 140 -4.37 -3.68 -8.31
N LEU A 141 -4.42 -2.93 -7.21
CA LEU A 141 -3.65 -1.70 -7.05
C LEU A 141 -2.15 -1.95 -7.17
N ALA A 142 -1.63 -2.96 -6.49
CA ALA A 142 -0.22 -3.31 -6.58
C ALA A 142 0.20 -3.65 -8.02
N ARG A 143 -0.61 -4.41 -8.76
CA ARG A 143 -0.36 -4.70 -10.19
C ARG A 143 -0.23 -3.42 -10.99
N LEU A 144 -1.25 -2.56 -10.91
CA LEU A 144 -1.30 -1.30 -11.67
C LEU A 144 -0.12 -0.39 -11.32
N LEU A 145 0.19 -0.26 -10.03
CA LEU A 145 1.28 0.58 -9.55
C LEU A 145 2.64 0.04 -10.01
N LEU A 146 2.88 -1.27 -9.95
CA LEU A 146 4.13 -1.86 -10.42
C LEU A 146 4.31 -1.69 -11.94
N GLU A 147 3.24 -1.92 -12.71
CA GLU A 147 3.23 -1.79 -14.17
C GLU A 147 3.47 -0.35 -14.63
N HIS A 148 2.70 0.61 -14.08
CA HIS A 148 2.72 2.00 -14.55
C HIS A 148 3.88 2.80 -13.94
N LEU A 149 4.25 2.53 -12.68
CA LEU A 149 5.28 3.30 -11.99
C LEU A 149 6.68 2.72 -12.21
N ARG A 150 6.79 1.54 -12.83
CA ARG A 150 8.05 0.80 -13.01
C ARG A 150 8.87 0.77 -11.71
N LEU A 151 8.21 0.53 -10.57
CA LEU A 151 8.85 0.60 -9.24
C LEU A 151 10.00 -0.38 -9.06
N LEU A 152 10.17 -1.31 -10.00
CA LEU A 152 11.20 -2.33 -10.04
C LEU A 152 12.45 -1.90 -10.83
N VAL A 153 12.43 -0.71 -11.44
CA VAL A 153 13.60 -0.16 -12.15
C VAL A 153 14.49 0.61 -11.15
N PRO A 154 15.80 0.30 -11.06
CA PRO A 154 16.73 1.07 -10.24
C PRO A 154 16.68 2.57 -10.58
N GLY A 155 16.46 3.43 -9.59
CA GLY A 155 16.34 4.88 -9.78
C GLY A 155 14.92 5.40 -10.07
N ALA A 156 13.88 4.56 -9.95
CA ALA A 156 12.49 5.02 -10.01
C ALA A 156 12.19 6.01 -8.86
N ASN A 157 12.12 7.30 -9.19
CA ASN A 157 11.75 8.36 -8.25
C ASN A 157 10.24 8.33 -7.98
N LEU A 158 9.81 7.58 -6.96
CA LEU A 158 8.43 7.55 -6.48
C LEU A 158 7.85 8.94 -6.19
N LEU A 159 8.68 9.88 -5.73
CA LEU A 159 8.28 11.27 -5.49
C LEU A 159 7.77 11.98 -6.75
N LEU A 160 8.30 11.64 -7.93
CA LEU A 160 7.88 12.24 -9.21
C LEU A 160 6.61 11.60 -9.77
N ARG A 161 6.05 10.59 -9.09
CA ARG A 161 4.86 9.88 -9.55
C ARG A 161 3.72 9.83 -8.53
N ALA A 162 3.77 10.68 -7.50
CA ALA A 162 2.68 10.82 -6.54
C ALA A 162 1.34 11.08 -7.26
N ASP A 163 1.33 11.98 -8.25
CA ASP A 163 0.14 12.30 -9.06
C ASP A 163 -0.43 11.08 -9.79
N CYS A 164 0.45 10.19 -10.27
CA CYS A 164 0.05 8.94 -10.93
C CYS A 164 -0.57 7.96 -9.94
N ILE A 165 0.02 7.83 -8.74
CA ILE A 165 -0.52 7.02 -7.65
C ILE A 165 -1.91 7.55 -7.25
N GLU A 166 -2.05 8.86 -7.06
CA GLU A 166 -3.33 9.52 -6.75
C GLU A 166 -4.37 9.30 -7.85
N GLY A 167 -3.96 9.40 -9.12
CA GLY A 167 -4.82 9.11 -10.26
C GLY A 167 -5.36 7.67 -10.27
N ILE A 168 -4.54 6.69 -9.90
CA ILE A 168 -4.99 5.30 -9.76
C ILE A 168 -5.95 5.19 -8.57
N LEU A 169 -5.55 5.69 -7.40
CA LEU A 169 -6.33 5.57 -6.18
C LEU A 169 -7.70 6.27 -6.28
N THR A 170 -7.79 7.42 -6.92
CA THR A 170 -9.06 8.15 -7.09
C THR A 170 -10.08 7.40 -7.97
N ARG A 171 -9.61 6.56 -8.90
CA ARG A 171 -10.47 5.75 -9.77
C ARG A 171 -10.87 4.41 -9.14
N PHE A 172 -9.92 3.74 -8.49
CA PHE A 172 -10.10 2.39 -7.95
C PHE A 172 -10.53 2.36 -6.47
N LEU A 173 -10.28 3.45 -5.73
CA LEU A 173 -10.66 3.66 -4.33
C LEU A 173 -11.20 5.09 -4.14
N PRO A 174 -12.31 5.47 -4.80
CA PRO A 174 -12.86 6.82 -4.71
C PRO A 174 -13.24 7.12 -3.26
N HIS A 175 -12.60 8.13 -2.66
CA HIS A 175 -12.78 8.49 -1.25
C HIS A 175 -12.61 7.30 -0.27
N GLY A 176 -11.78 6.32 -0.61
CA GLY A 176 -11.56 5.12 0.21
C GLY A 176 -12.70 4.12 0.18
N GLN A 177 -13.65 4.24 -0.75
CA GLN A 177 -14.71 3.26 -0.95
C GLN A 177 -14.18 2.05 -1.71
N LEU A 178 -14.42 0.86 -1.18
CA LEU A 178 -14.15 -0.39 -1.89
C LEU A 178 -15.22 -0.56 -2.97
N LEU A 179 -14.76 -0.67 -4.22
CA LEU A 179 -15.64 -0.96 -5.35
C LEU A 179 -15.68 -2.47 -5.58
N PHE A 180 -16.86 -2.99 -5.92
CA PHE A 180 -16.96 -4.35 -6.44
C PHE A 180 -16.51 -4.35 -7.91
N LEU A 181 -15.24 -4.64 -8.10
CA LEU A 181 -14.60 -4.62 -9.41
C LEU A 181 -14.71 -6.03 -10.03
N ASN A 182 -15.46 -6.15 -11.13
CA ASN A 182 -15.41 -7.34 -11.99
C ASN A 182 -14.37 -7.12 -13.11
N ASP A 183 -13.96 -8.19 -13.78
CA ASP A 183 -12.90 -8.12 -14.81
C ASP A 183 -13.21 -7.11 -15.93
N GLN A 184 -14.47 -7.03 -16.36
CA GLN A 184 -14.90 -6.10 -17.39
C GLN A 184 -14.81 -4.63 -16.95
N PHE A 185 -15.11 -4.36 -15.69
CA PHE A 185 -15.05 -3.03 -15.11
C PHE A 185 -13.60 -2.61 -14.85
N VAL A 186 -12.75 -3.54 -14.38
CA VAL A 186 -11.29 -3.32 -14.28
C VAL A 186 -10.72 -2.94 -15.64
N GLN A 187 -11.01 -3.72 -16.69
CA GLN A 187 -10.51 -3.43 -18.04
C GLN A 187 -11.01 -2.09 -18.58
N SER A 188 -12.24 -1.70 -18.26
CA SER A 188 -12.79 -0.40 -18.65
C SER A 188 -12.04 0.74 -17.96
N LEU A 189 -11.82 0.63 -16.64
CA LEU A 189 -11.06 1.62 -15.87
C LEU A 189 -9.59 1.70 -16.32
N GLU A 190 -8.96 0.57 -16.63
CA GLU A 190 -7.58 0.52 -17.16
C GLU A 190 -7.48 1.22 -18.52
N LYS A 191 -8.45 1.02 -19.41
CA LYS A 191 -8.52 1.72 -20.70
C LYS A 191 -8.70 3.22 -20.52
N GLU A 192 -9.61 3.65 -19.65
CA GLU A 192 -9.82 5.06 -19.32
C GLU A 192 -8.57 5.70 -18.71
N PHE A 193 -7.88 4.98 -17.82
CA PHE A 193 -6.62 5.43 -17.23
C PHE A 193 -5.54 5.61 -18.30
N SER A 194 -5.35 4.60 -19.15
CA SER A 194 -4.36 4.63 -20.23
C SER A 194 -4.62 5.77 -21.21
N ALA A 195 -5.89 5.99 -21.56
CA ALA A 195 -6.30 7.10 -22.43
C ALA A 195 -6.03 8.47 -21.78
N ALA A 196 -6.32 8.62 -20.49
CA ALA A 196 -6.08 9.86 -19.76
C ALA A 196 -4.59 10.16 -19.51
N TRP A 197 -3.73 9.13 -19.53
CA TRP A 197 -2.30 9.23 -19.22
C TRP A 197 -1.40 9.30 -20.47
N SER A 198 -1.96 9.27 -21.68
CA SER A 198 -1.20 9.32 -22.94
C SER A 198 -0.68 10.73 -23.33
N HIS A 199 -0.41 11.61 -22.35
CA HIS A 199 0.04 12.99 -22.56
C HIS A 199 1.33 13.32 -21.80
#